data_AF-A0A7W3N8W3-F1
#
_entry.id   AF-A0A7W3N8W3-F1
#
_cell.length_a   1.000
_cell.length_b   1.000
_cell.length_c   1.000
_cell.angle_alpha   90.00
_cell.angle_beta   90.00
_cell.angle_gamma   90.00
#
_symmetry.space_group_name_H-M   'P 1'
#
loop_
_entity.id
_entity.type
_entity.pdbx_description
1 polymer ?
#
loop_
_entity_poly.entity_id
_entity_poly.type
_entity_poly.pdbx_seq_one_letter_code
_entity_poly.pdbx_strand_id
1 'polypeptide(L)'
;MYVINGSAENVQKYLIQYGITKIDYVLSGLPFASLPSEVSDCILQNTRSVLADEGKFITFQYTNLKKELIRTFFPKIKVEKEWRNVPPAYIFTCEKNEI
;
A
#
# COMPACT_ATOMS: atom_id res chain seq x y z
N MET A 1 -17.42 5.47 9.98
CA MET A 1 -16.94 5.21 8.62
C MET A 1 -16.80 6.55 7.92
N TYR A 2 -15.63 6.85 7.35
CA TYR A 2 -15.39 8.06 6.57
C TYR A 2 -15.23 7.69 5.10
N VAL A 3 -15.84 8.46 4.20
CA VAL A 3 -15.71 8.30 2.75
C VAL A 3 -15.15 9.59 2.19
N ILE A 4 -14.08 9.49 1.43
CA ILE A 4 -13.31 10.64 0.96
C ILE A 4 -13.16 10.51 -0.55
N ASN A 5 -13.61 11.52 -1.28
CA ASN A 5 -13.31 11.64 -2.70
C ASN A 5 -12.06 12.50 -2.89
N GLY A 6 -10.95 11.88 -3.28
CA GLY A 6 -9.69 12.59 -3.53
C GLY A 6 -8.52 11.63 -3.77
N SER A 7 -7.32 12.18 -4.04
CA SER A 7 -6.13 11.36 -4.28
C SER A 7 -5.64 10.68 -2.99
N ALA A 8 -5.26 9.41 -3.12
CA ALA A 8 -4.63 8.62 -2.05
C ALA A 8 -3.26 9.18 -1.63
N GLU A 9 -2.61 9.99 -2.47
CA GLU A 9 -1.39 10.73 -2.12
C GLU A 9 -1.60 11.60 -0.88
N ASN A 10 -2.83 12.06 -0.64
CA ASN A 10 -3.17 12.93 0.48
C ASN A 10 -3.57 12.17 1.76
N VAL A 11 -3.28 10.87 1.88
CA VAL A 11 -3.69 10.05 3.03
C VAL A 11 -3.33 10.69 4.37
N GLN A 12 -2.12 11.24 4.52
CA GLN A 12 -1.67 11.89 5.74
C GLN A 12 -2.55 13.09 6.12
N LYS A 13 -2.92 13.94 5.14
CA LYS A 13 -3.80 15.09 5.35
C LYS A 13 -5.16 14.64 5.89
N TYR A 14 -5.74 13.60 5.30
CA TYR A 14 -7.04 13.09 5.72
C TYR A 14 -7.00 12.51 7.13
N LEU A 15 -5.96 11.76 7.48
CA LEU A 15 -5.85 11.19 8.83
C LEU A 15 -5.71 12.27 9.90
N ILE A 16 -4.92 13.31 9.65
CA ILE A 16 -4.78 14.46 10.54
C ILE A 16 -6.14 15.13 10.76
N GLN A 17 -6.93 15.32 9.70
CA GLN A 17 -8.27 15.93 9.77
C GLN A 17 -9.22 15.16 10.71
N TYR A 18 -9.05 13.84 10.83
CA TYR A 18 -9.86 12.99 11.71
C TYR A 18 -9.17 12.63 13.03
N GLY A 19 -8.01 13.24 13.35
CA GLY A 19 -7.28 12.97 14.59
C GLY A 19 -6.66 11.57 14.68
N ILE A 20 -6.42 10.91 13.54
CA ILE A 20 -5.84 9.56 13.47
C ILE A 20 -4.32 9.69 13.29
N THR A 21 -3.55 9.15 14.23
CA THR A 21 -2.09 9.33 14.28
C THR A 21 -1.30 8.13 13.76
N LYS A 22 -1.81 6.91 13.92
CA LYS A 22 -1.21 5.68 13.40
C LYS A 22 -2.27 4.76 12.80
N ILE A 23 -1.87 3.99 11.79
CA ILE A 23 -2.72 2.98 11.13
C ILE A 23 -2.09 1.60 11.29
N ASP A 24 -2.89 0.62 11.72
CA ASP A 24 -2.45 -0.78 11.79
C ASP A 24 -2.46 -1.46 10.42
N TYR A 25 -3.44 -1.17 9.57
CA TYR A 25 -3.58 -1.78 8.25
C TYR A 25 -3.99 -0.80 7.17
N VAL A 26 -3.30 -0.87 6.02
CA VAL A 26 -3.71 -0.19 4.80
C VAL A 26 -3.97 -1.25 3.73
N LEU A 27 -5.19 -1.30 3.21
CA LEU A 27 -5.55 -2.13 2.07
C LEU A 27 -5.68 -1.26 0.82
N SER A 28 -4.90 -1.56 -0.21
CA SER A 28 -4.90 -0.82 -1.47
C SER A 28 -5.35 -1.71 -2.63
N GLY A 29 -6.34 -1.22 -3.38
CA GLY A 29 -6.73 -1.74 -4.68
C GLY A 29 -6.21 -0.90 -5.85
N LEU A 30 -5.24 -0.01 -5.60
CA LEU A 30 -4.72 0.90 -6.62
C LEU A 30 -3.86 0.13 -7.64
N PRO A 31 -4.04 0.40 -8.95
CA PRO A 31 -3.27 -0.27 -9.99
C PRO A 31 -1.88 0.36 -10.14
N PHE A 32 -0.97 0.10 -9.19
CA PHE A 32 0.39 0.66 -9.21
C PHE A 32 1.16 0.39 -10.51
N ALA A 33 0.83 -0.69 -11.23
CA ALA A 33 1.42 -1.01 -12.54
C ALA A 33 1.10 0.04 -13.62
N SER A 34 -0.03 0.73 -13.52
CA SER A 34 -0.51 1.70 -14.52
C SER A 34 -0.40 3.15 -14.06
N LEU A 35 -0.19 3.39 -12.77
CA LEU A 35 -0.02 4.74 -12.24
C LEU A 35 1.34 5.35 -12.65
N PRO A 36 1.40 6.67 -12.84
CA PRO A 36 2.67 7.39 -12.96
C PRO A 36 3.61 7.05 -11.79
N SER A 37 4.92 7.03 -12.05
CA SER A 37 5.95 6.74 -11.04
C SER A 37 5.83 7.67 -9.85
N GLU A 38 5.73 8.97 -10.12
CA GLU A 38 5.76 10.03 -9.11
C GLU A 38 4.56 9.90 -8.17
N VAL A 39 3.38 9.62 -8.74
CA VAL A 39 2.15 9.38 -7.98
C VAL A 39 2.26 8.12 -7.12
N SER A 40 2.80 7.04 -7.69
CA SER A 40 3.01 5.78 -6.97
C SER A 40 3.94 5.99 -5.77
N ASP A 41 5.04 6.73 -5.98
CA ASP A 41 6.04 7.02 -4.96
C ASP A 41 5.45 7.86 -3.84
N CYS A 42 4.70 8.92 -4.17
CA CYS A 42 4.00 9.74 -3.18
C CYS A 42 3.00 8.90 -2.36
N ILE A 43 2.23 8.03 -3.00
CA ILE A 43 1.28 7.14 -2.29
C ILE A 43 2.03 6.20 -1.35
N LEU A 44 3.06 5.51 -1.83
CA LEU A 44 3.79 4.52 -1.03
C LEU A 44 4.56 5.17 0.12
N GLN A 45 5.19 6.32 -0.12
CA GLN A 45 5.89 7.10 0.90
C GLN A 45 4.93 7.59 1.99
N ASN A 46 3.81 8.20 1.62
CA ASN A 46 2.83 8.72 2.59
C ASN A 46 2.10 7.59 3.31
N THR A 47 1.86 6.47 2.64
CA THR A 47 1.32 5.26 3.28
C THR A 47 2.31 4.70 4.30
N ARG A 48 3.60 4.62 3.95
CA ARG A 48 4.64 4.21 4.90
C ARG A 48 4.68 5.17 6.08
N SER A 49 4.66 6.49 5.90
CA SER A 49 4.81 7.42 7.03
C SER A 49 3.72 7.27 8.09
N VAL A 50 2.47 7.00 7.69
CA VAL A 50 1.30 6.91 8.59
C VAL A 50 1.07 5.54 9.22
N LEU A 51 1.72 4.50 8.69
CA LEU A 51 1.57 3.12 9.19
C LEU A 51 2.22 2.97 10.59
N ALA A 52 1.65 2.15 11.46
CA ALA A 52 2.30 1.78 12.72
C ALA A 52 3.57 0.94 12.44
N ASP A 53 4.43 0.79 13.45
CA ASP A 53 5.70 0.05 13.29
C ASP A 53 5.46 -1.43 12.96
N GLU A 54 4.42 -2.01 13.57
CA GLU A 54 3.91 -3.37 13.29
C GLU A 54 2.78 -3.38 12.24
N GLY A 55 2.50 -2.23 11.63
CA GLY A 55 1.40 -2.11 10.69
C GLY A 55 1.73 -2.73 9.34
N LYS A 56 0.69 -3.10 8.59
CA LYS A 56 0.80 -3.80 7.30
C LYS A 56 0.16 -3.02 6.17
N PHE A 57 0.91 -2.88 5.08
CA PHE A 57 0.38 -2.44 3.80
C PHE A 57 0.07 -3.67 2.94
N ILE A 58 -1.17 -3.80 2.49
CA ILE A 58 -1.64 -4.94 1.71
C ILE A 58 -2.14 -4.44 0.37
N THR A 59 -1.62 -5.00 -0.72
CA THR A 59 -2.08 -4.70 -2.08
C THR A 59 -2.14 -5.98 -2.89
N PHE A 60 -2.95 -6.00 -3.93
CA PHE A 60 -2.97 -7.11 -4.88
C PHE A 60 -2.62 -6.63 -6.28
N GLN A 61 -1.91 -7.45 -7.05
CA GLN A 61 -1.57 -7.15 -8.44
C GLN A 61 -1.59 -8.43 -9.27
N TYR A 62 -1.96 -8.32 -10.55
CA TYR A 62 -1.87 -9.44 -11.50
C TYR A 62 -0.49 -9.53 -12.19
N THR A 63 0.34 -8.50 -12.02
CA THR A 63 1.68 -8.40 -12.60
C THR A 63 2.72 -8.13 -11.53
N ASN A 64 3.94 -8.62 -11.71
CA ASN A 64 5.07 -8.37 -10.80
C ASN A 64 5.85 -7.07 -11.10
N LEU A 65 5.43 -6.28 -12.09
CA LEU A 65 6.18 -5.12 -12.63
C LEU A 65 6.59 -4.09 -11.57
N LYS A 66 5.79 -3.87 -10.53
CA LYS A 66 6.05 -2.85 -9.49
C LYS A 66 6.50 -3.46 -8.16
N LYS A 67 6.84 -4.75 -8.12
CA LYS A 67 7.33 -5.41 -6.91
C LYS A 67 8.60 -4.73 -6.39
N GLU A 68 9.56 -4.47 -7.26
CA GLU A 68 10.82 -3.81 -6.86
C GLU A 68 10.58 -2.39 -6.38
N LEU A 69 9.64 -1.65 -6.97
CA LEU A 69 9.25 -0.34 -6.49
C LEU A 69 8.70 -0.41 -5.07
N ILE A 70 7.73 -1.29 -4.81
CA ILE A 70 7.14 -1.43 -3.47
C ILE A 70 8.21 -1.85 -2.46
N ARG A 71 9.20 -2.65 -2.88
CA ARG A 71 10.32 -3.09 -2.05
C ARG A 71 11.23 -1.96 -1.59
N THR A 72 11.37 -0.87 -2.36
CA THR A 72 12.14 0.30 -1.90
C THR A 72 11.49 0.99 -0.70
N PHE A 73 10.15 0.92 -0.62
CA PHE A 73 9.38 1.50 0.49
C PHE A 73 9.11 0.50 1.62
N PHE A 74 9.07 -0.79 1.34
CA PHE A 74 8.80 -1.82 2.34
C PHE A 74 9.83 -2.95 2.19
N PRO A 75 10.83 -3.02 3.08
CA PRO A 75 11.92 -3.99 2.94
C PRO A 75 11.41 -5.44 3.00
N LYS A 76 10.40 -5.68 3.83
CA LYS A 76 9.77 -6.99 4.02
C LYS A 76 8.47 -7.07 3.21
N ILE A 77 8.43 -8.00 2.25
CA ILE A 77 7.27 -8.29 1.42
C ILE A 77 7.01 -9.79 1.40
N LYS A 78 5.87 -10.21 1.94
CA LYS A 78 5.31 -11.55 1.74
C LYS A 78 4.42 -11.53 0.51
N VAL A 79 4.67 -12.45 -0.43
CA VAL A 79 3.87 -12.59 -1.66
C VAL A 79 3.15 -13.92 -1.65
N GLU A 80 1.83 -13.88 -1.78
CA GLU A 80 0.95 -15.04 -1.85
C GLU A 80 0.16 -15.00 -3.17
N LYS A 81 -0.39 -16.13 -3.61
CA LYS A 81 -1.27 -16.19 -4.78
C LYS A 81 -2.68 -16.53 -4.35
N GLU A 82 -3.64 -15.76 -4.84
CA GLU A 82 -5.06 -16.06 -4.69
C GLU A 82 -5.55 -16.85 -5.90
N TRP A 83 -5.59 -18.17 -5.75
CA TRP A 83 -5.91 -19.13 -6.81
C TRP A 83 -7.38 -19.12 -7.24
N ARG A 84 -8.29 -18.52 -6.46
CA ARG A 84 -9.69 -18.35 -6.85
C ARG A 84 -9.87 -17.31 -7.96
N ASN A 85 -8.86 -16.48 -8.23
CA ASN A 85 -8.85 -15.54 -9.36
C ASN A 85 -8.34 -16.24 -10.64
N VAL A 86 -8.90 -15.87 -11.80
CA VAL A 86 -8.44 -16.33 -13.12
C VAL A 86 -8.07 -15.12 -13.98
N PRO A 87 -6.76 -14.87 -14.25
CA PRO A 87 -5.59 -15.59 -13.73
C PRO A 87 -5.36 -15.34 -12.23
N PRO A 88 -4.56 -16.16 -11.52
CA PRO A 88 -4.29 -15.96 -10.09
C PRO A 88 -3.68 -14.59 -9.79
N ALA A 89 -4.24 -13.88 -8.81
CA ALA A 89 -3.73 -12.58 -8.36
C ALA A 89 -2.61 -12.78 -7.34
N TYR A 90 -1.61 -11.92 -7.35
CA TYR A 90 -0.58 -11.87 -6.32
C TYR A 90 -1.03 -10.93 -5.20
N ILE A 91 -1.01 -11.40 -3.96
CA ILE A 91 -1.25 -10.62 -2.76
C ILE A 91 0.10 -10.28 -2.14
N PHE A 92 0.35 -9.00 -1.96
CA PHE A 92 1.57 -8.46 -1.35
C PHE A 92 1.19 -7.97 0.04
N THR A 93 1.81 -8.55 1.07
CA THR A 93 1.75 -8.05 2.44
C THR A 93 3.10 -7.46 2.79
N CYS A 94 3.12 -6.17 3.04
CA CYS A 94 4.32 -5.35 3.19
C CYS A 94 4.42 -4.80 4.62
N GLU A 95 5.62 -4.86 5.20
CA GLU A 95 5.92 -4.44 6.56
C GLU A 95 7.08 -3.44 6.58
N LYS A 96 7.09 -2.53 7.55
CA LYS A 96 8.10 -1.46 7.68
C LYS A 96 9.50 -1.94 8.07
N ASN A 97 9.54 -2.95 8.93
CA ASN A 97 10.73 -3.41 9.62
C ASN A 97 10.99 -4.87 9.24
N GLU A 98 12.27 -5.23 9.14
CA GLU A 98 12.71 -6.63 9.21
C GLU A 98 12.87 -6.96 10.70
N ILE A 99 12.20 -8.01 11.18
CA ILE A 99 12.33 -8.50 12.57
C ILE A 99 13.66 -9.25 12.69
#